data_AF-A0A0F9A1L7-F1
#
_entry.id   AF-A0A0F9A1L7-F1
#
_cell.length_a   1.000
_cell.length_b   1.000
_cell.length_c   1.000
_cell.angle_alpha   90.00
_cell.angle_beta   90.00
_cell.angle_gamma   90.00
#
_symmetry.space_group_name_H-M   'P 1'
#
loop_
_entity.id
_entity.type
_entity.pdbx_description
1 polymer ?
#
loop_
_entity_poly.entity_id
_entity_poly.type
_entity_poly.pdbx_seq_one_letter_code
_entity_poly.pdbx_strand_id
1 'polypeptide(L)'
;DQAPVLLTIQTRKAAKKGVCFYRTGDLIYIANSIPPNCFTGPAIPRRKEVPEKQDMKKEEKVERLPGSFILSFDGEKDQKKKIARKKRQKEIAWKKDRKRLKHAKDKMWPA
;
A
#
# COMPACT_ATOMS: atom_id res chain seq x y z
N ASP A 1 32.98 9.13 24.65
CA ASP A 1 31.74 8.72 23.96
C ASP A 1 31.51 9.69 22.81
N GLN A 2 31.22 9.18 21.61
CA GLN A 2 31.03 10.00 20.41
C GLN A 2 29.56 10.40 20.21
N ALA A 3 28.62 9.84 20.99
CA ALA A 3 27.19 10.10 20.85
C ALA A 3 26.50 10.31 22.22
N PRO A 4 26.68 11.50 22.85
CA PRO A 4 26.07 11.79 24.14
C PRO A 4 24.54 11.86 24.02
N VAL A 5 23.85 11.35 25.04
CA VAL A 5 22.38 11.42 25.16
C VAL A 5 22.00 12.55 26.10
N LEU A 6 21.24 13.53 25.60
CA LEU A 6 20.73 14.63 26.42
C LEU A 6 19.44 14.20 27.15
N LEU A 7 19.49 14.17 28.48
CA LEU A 7 18.32 13.91 29.32
C LEU A 7 17.84 15.22 29.98
N THR A 8 16.54 15.47 29.93
CA THR A 8 15.90 16.61 30.60
C THR A 8 15.31 16.15 31.94
N ILE A 9 15.81 16.71 33.04
CA ILE A 9 15.33 16.39 34.40
C ILE A 9 14.19 17.34 34.80
N GLN A 10 13.06 16.79 35.22
CA GLN A 10 11.91 17.54 35.73
C GLN A 10 12.09 17.82 37.22
N THR A 11 12.86 18.85 37.55
CA THR A 11 13.27 19.18 38.94
C THR A 11 12.09 19.32 39.91
N ARG A 12 11.01 19.99 39.52
CA ARG A 12 9.79 20.14 40.34
C ARG A 12 9.16 18.78 40.70
N LYS A 13 9.12 17.85 39.74
CA LYS A 13 8.54 16.52 39.94
C LYS A 13 9.44 15.65 40.83
N ALA A 14 10.75 15.76 40.65
CA ALA A 14 11.74 15.09 41.49
C ALA A 14 11.68 15.62 42.94
N ALA A 15 11.59 16.94 43.14
CA ALA A 15 11.49 17.55 44.46
C ALA A 15 10.23 17.10 45.23
N LYS A 16 9.07 16.98 44.55
CA LYS A 16 7.84 16.42 45.15
C LYS A 16 7.99 14.97 45.62
N LYS A 17 8.93 14.22 45.05
CA LYS A 17 9.27 12.84 45.45
C LYS A 17 10.39 12.79 46.50
N GLY A 18 10.82 13.92 47.04
CA GLY A 18 11.85 13.99 48.08
C GLY A 18 13.29 14.10 47.56
N VAL A 19 13.50 14.40 46.27
CA VAL A 19 14.86 14.61 45.74
C VAL A 19 15.37 16.00 46.12
N CYS A 20 16.52 16.04 46.80
CA CYS A 20 17.26 17.27 47.07
C CYS A 20 18.26 17.56 45.96
N PHE A 21 18.28 18.81 45.49
CA PHE A 21 19.27 19.32 44.53
C PHE A 21 20.17 20.33 45.24
N TYR A 22 21.48 20.14 45.14
CA TYR A 22 22.50 21.03 45.68
C TYR A 22 23.16 21.76 44.52
N ARG A 23 23.20 23.09 44.59
CA ARG A 23 23.89 23.90 43.58
C ARG A 23 25.39 23.87 43.85
N THR A 24 26.19 23.69 42.81
CA THR A 24 27.66 23.73 42.87
C THR A 24 28.16 24.63 41.76
N GLY A 25 28.68 25.82 42.12
CA GLY A 25 28.97 26.87 41.14
C GLY A 25 27.68 27.47 40.55
N ASP A 26 27.72 27.91 39.30
CA ASP A 26 26.59 28.64 38.72
C ASP A 26 25.60 27.77 37.94
N LEU A 27 26.12 26.80 37.19
CA LEU A 27 25.32 26.01 36.23
C LEU A 27 25.26 24.51 36.56
N ILE A 28 25.94 24.07 37.63
CA ILE A 28 26.01 22.65 37.98
C ILE A 28 25.16 22.41 39.24
N TYR A 29 24.38 21.34 39.18
CA TYR A 29 23.52 20.89 40.28
C TYR A 29 23.77 19.40 40.52
N ILE A 30 23.80 19.01 41.78
CA ILE A 30 24.09 17.65 42.24
C ILE A 30 22.87 17.12 42.99
N ALA A 31 22.57 15.84 42.79
CA ALA A 31 21.55 15.12 43.54
C ALA A 31 22.01 13.67 43.77
N ASN A 32 21.60 13.04 44.87
CA ASN A 32 22.02 11.67 45.20
C ASN A 32 21.49 10.65 44.18
N SER A 33 20.24 10.83 43.72
CA SER A 33 19.59 9.97 42.73
C SER A 33 18.39 10.68 42.12
N ILE A 34 18.11 10.41 40.84
CA ILE A 34 16.91 10.87 40.15
C ILE A 34 15.99 9.67 39.93
N PRO A 35 14.78 9.66 40.52
CA PRO A 35 13.88 8.53 40.39
C PRO A 35 13.38 8.35 38.95
N PRO A 36 13.01 7.13 38.56
CA PRO A 36 12.37 6.89 37.28
C PRO A 36 11.07 7.72 37.17
N ASN A 37 10.74 8.11 35.94
CA ASN A 37 9.62 9.01 35.60
C ASN A 37 9.84 10.49 35.98
N CYS A 38 11.03 10.90 36.44
CA CYS A 38 11.37 12.30 36.70
C CYS A 38 12.36 12.90 35.70
N PHE A 39 12.68 12.18 34.63
CA PHE A 39 13.48 12.67 33.52
C PHE A 39 12.87 12.18 32.19
N THR A 40 13.14 12.90 31.11
CA THR A 40 12.73 12.56 29.75
C THR A 40 13.95 12.59 28.84
N GLY A 41 14.11 11.56 28.01
CA GLY A 41 15.17 11.52 27.02
C GLY A 41 14.82 12.25 25.72
N PRO A 42 15.75 12.26 24.75
CA PRO A 42 15.44 12.76 23.42
C PRO A 42 14.30 11.94 22.83
N ALA A 43 13.43 12.60 22.06
CA ALA A 43 12.30 11.94 21.43
C ALA A 43 12.80 10.76 20.60
N ILE A 44 12.31 9.56 20.89
CA ILE A 44 12.56 8.40 20.04
C ILE A 44 12.03 8.78 18.67
N PRO A 45 12.83 8.68 17.59
CA PRO A 45 12.36 8.96 16.25
C PRO A 45 11.14 8.08 16.01
N ARG A 46 9.97 8.73 15.88
CA ARG A 46 8.71 8.02 15.65
C ARG A 46 8.91 7.19 14.40
N ARG A 47 8.85 5.86 14.55
CA ARG A 47 8.74 4.95 13.41
C ARG A 47 7.50 5.43 12.69
N LYS A 48 7.66 5.97 11.47
CA LYS A 48 6.52 6.27 10.61
C LYS A 48 5.76 4.96 10.55
N GLU A 49 4.58 4.92 11.14
CA GLU A 49 3.64 3.85 10.88
C GLU A 49 3.54 3.84 9.36
N VAL A 50 4.13 2.82 8.75
CA VAL A 50 3.95 2.57 7.34
C VAL A 50 2.44 2.46 7.24
N PRO A 51 1.74 3.36 6.52
CA PRO A 51 0.32 3.20 6.35
C PRO A 51 0.14 1.77 5.87
N GLU A 52 -0.67 0.98 6.58
CA GLU A 52 -1.07 -0.35 6.13
C GLU A 52 -1.44 -0.16 4.67
N LYS A 53 -0.58 -0.68 3.79
CA LYS A 53 -0.85 -0.67 2.37
C LYS A 53 -2.06 -1.57 2.27
N GLN A 54 -3.24 -0.94 2.17
CA GLN A 54 -4.46 -1.56 1.69
C GLN A 54 -4.05 -2.54 0.61
N ASP A 55 -4.46 -3.80 0.75
CA ASP A 55 -4.14 -4.92 -0.13
C ASP A 55 -4.33 -4.54 -1.60
N MET A 56 -3.33 -3.89 -2.17
CA MET A 56 -3.12 -3.83 -3.60
C MET A 56 -2.60 -5.21 -3.92
N LYS A 57 -3.58 -6.08 -4.19
CA LYS A 57 -3.50 -7.35 -4.91
C LYS A 57 -2.13 -7.44 -5.58
N LYS A 58 -1.21 -8.11 -4.91
CA LYS A 58 0.15 -8.32 -5.36
C LYS A 58 0.00 -9.10 -6.65
N GLU A 59 0.10 -8.44 -7.80
CA GLU A 59 0.36 -9.15 -9.04
C GLU A 59 1.70 -9.82 -8.79
N GLU A 60 1.66 -11.12 -8.49
CA GLU A 60 2.84 -11.94 -8.33
C GLU A 60 3.63 -11.82 -9.62
N LYS A 61 4.67 -10.99 -9.58
CA LYS A 61 5.63 -10.87 -10.64
C LYS A 61 6.43 -12.16 -10.59
N VAL A 62 5.92 -13.16 -11.28
CA VAL A 62 6.52 -14.49 -11.38
C VAL A 62 7.96 -14.29 -11.84
N GLU A 63 8.90 -14.54 -10.95
CA GLU A 63 10.32 -14.46 -11.25
C GLU A 63 10.64 -15.53 -12.30
N ARG A 64 10.91 -15.09 -13.54
CA ARG A 64 11.29 -15.98 -14.63
C ARG A 64 12.76 -16.31 -14.47
N LEU A 65 13.04 -17.50 -13.91
CA LEU A 65 14.39 -18.04 -13.83
C LEU A 65 14.85 -18.45 -15.24
N PRO A 66 16.08 -18.09 -15.68
CA PRO A 66 16.59 -18.46 -16.99
C PRO A 66 16.65 -19.98 -17.13
N GLY A 67 16.09 -20.51 -18.22
CA GLY A 67 15.99 -21.96 -18.46
C GLY A 67 14.70 -22.62 -17.94
N SER A 68 13.78 -21.87 -17.32
CA SER A 68 12.46 -22.38 -16.93
C SER A 68 11.33 -21.79 -17.78
N PHE A 69 10.35 -22.62 -18.13
CA PHE A 69 9.09 -22.19 -18.76
C PHE A 69 7.93 -22.57 -17.84
N ILE A 70 7.06 -21.60 -17.53
CA ILE A 70 5.89 -21.82 -16.68
C ILE A 70 4.69 -22.01 -17.60
N LEU A 71 4.09 -23.20 -17.57
CA LEU A 71 2.84 -23.45 -18.27
C LEU A 71 1.68 -22.76 -17.52
N SER A 72 1.28 -21.59 -18.00
CA SER A 72 0.05 -20.94 -17.54
C SER A 72 -1.14 -21.54 -18.29
N PHE A 73 -2.03 -22.25 -17.59
CA PHE A 73 -3.26 -22.77 -18.17
C PHE A 73 -4.31 -21.64 -18.24
N ASP A 74 -4.15 -20.71 -19.18
CA ASP A 74 -5.03 -19.52 -19.34
C ASP A 74 -6.35 -19.85 -20.09
N GLY A 75 -6.88 -21.06 -19.86
CA GLY A 75 -8.07 -21.56 -20.55
C GLY A 75 -9.30 -20.68 -20.35
N GLU A 76 -9.39 -19.97 -19.22
CA GLU A 76 -10.52 -19.10 -18.92
C GLU A 76 -10.52 -17.81 -19.77
N LYS A 77 -9.34 -17.20 -20.01
CA LYS A 77 -9.24 -16.02 -20.89
C LYS A 77 -9.49 -16.39 -22.34
N ASP A 78 -9.03 -17.56 -22.77
CA ASP A 78 -9.29 -18.04 -24.13
C ASP A 78 -10.77 -18.41 -24.35
N GLN A 79 -11.45 -18.95 -23.34
CA GLN A 79 -12.89 -19.15 -23.40
C GLN A 79 -13.66 -17.82 -23.48
N LYS A 80 -13.30 -16.82 -22.66
CA LYS A 80 -13.91 -15.48 -22.73
C LYS A 80 -13.71 -14.83 -24.10
N LYS A 81 -12.51 -14.92 -24.68
CA LYS A 81 -12.20 -14.43 -26.04
C LYS A 81 -13.02 -15.17 -27.11
N LYS A 82 -13.15 -16.50 -27.01
CA LYS A 82 -13.98 -17.30 -27.94
C LYS A 82 -15.46 -16.92 -27.86
N ILE A 83 -16.00 -16.72 -26.66
CA ILE A 83 -17.40 -16.30 -26.45
C ILE A 83 -17.63 -14.89 -27.04
N ALA A 84 -16.73 -13.95 -26.78
CA ALA A 84 -16.80 -12.59 -27.32
C ALA A 84 -16.76 -12.57 -28.86
N ARG A 85 -15.85 -13.35 -29.46
CA ARG A 85 -15.75 -13.50 -30.92
C ARG A 85 -17.04 -14.09 -31.53
N LYS A 86 -17.62 -15.10 -30.89
CA LYS A 86 -18.88 -15.72 -31.33
C LYS A 86 -20.06 -14.74 -31.27
N LYS A 87 -20.15 -13.90 -30.22
CA LYS A 87 -21.17 -12.83 -30.14
C LYS A 87 -21.02 -11.81 -31.27
N ARG A 88 -19.80 -11.32 -31.51
CA ARG A 88 -19.52 -10.36 -32.60
C ARG A 88 -19.87 -10.92 -33.98
N GLN A 89 -19.54 -12.18 -34.24
CA GLN A 89 -19.89 -12.84 -35.50
C GLN A 89 -21.41 -12.96 -35.71
N LYS A 90 -22.16 -13.32 -34.65
CA LYS A 90 -23.63 -13.37 -34.71
C LYS A 90 -24.24 -12.00 -35.02
N GLU A 91 -23.72 -10.94 -34.41
CA GLU A 91 -24.20 -9.58 -34.66
C GLU A 91 -23.94 -9.13 -36.11
N ILE A 92 -22.76 -9.45 -36.65
CA ILE A 92 -22.42 -9.17 -38.06
C ILE A 92 -23.34 -9.96 -39.00
N ALA A 93 -23.57 -11.24 -38.71
CA ALA A 93 -24.48 -12.08 -39.50
C ALA A 93 -25.91 -11.51 -39.50
N TRP A 94 -26.43 -11.13 -38.34
CA TRP A 94 -27.75 -10.49 -38.21
C TRP A 94 -27.86 -9.19 -39.02
N LYS A 95 -26.84 -8.33 -38.94
CA LYS A 95 -26.80 -7.08 -39.73
C LYS A 95 -26.76 -7.35 -41.24
N LYS A 96 -26.01 -8.37 -41.68
CA LYS A 96 -25.96 -8.77 -43.10
C LYS A 96 -27.30 -9.32 -43.57
N ASP A 97 -27.94 -10.16 -42.77
CA ASP A 97 -29.21 -10.79 -43.12
C ASP A 97 -30.34 -9.75 -43.21
N ARG A 98 -30.39 -8.81 -42.26
CA ARG A 98 -31.30 -7.66 -42.32
C ARG A 98 -31.12 -6.82 -43.57
N LYS A 99 -29.87 -6.63 -44.05
CA LYS A 99 -29.60 -5.93 -45.32
C LYS A 99 -30.09 -6.75 -46.52
N ARG A 100 -29.86 -8.07 -46.53
CA ARG A 100 -30.35 -8.97 -47.60
C ARG A 100 -31.87 -8.96 -47.71
N LEU A 101 -32.58 -9.03 -46.59
CA LEU A 101 -34.05 -8.95 -46.56
C LEU A 101 -34.57 -7.62 -47.11
N LYS A 102 -33.89 -6.49 -46.83
CA LYS A 102 -34.23 -5.19 -47.42
C LYS A 102 -34.01 -5.19 -48.94
N HIS A 103 -32.86 -5.64 -49.40
CA HIS A 103 -32.57 -5.71 -50.85
C HIS A 103 -33.47 -6.70 -51.61
N ALA A 104 -33.91 -7.79 -50.97
CA ALA A 104 -34.89 -8.72 -51.55
C ALA A 104 -36.28 -8.09 -51.65
N LYS A 105 -36.71 -7.33 -50.63
CA LYS A 105 -37.97 -6.57 -50.66
C LYS A 105 -37.97 -5.48 -51.72
N ASP A 106 -36.85 -4.80 -51.92
CA ASP A 106 -36.68 -3.81 -52.99
C ASP A 106 -36.69 -4.44 -54.40
N LYS A 107 -36.24 -5.70 -54.54
CA LYS A 107 -36.28 -6.46 -55.82
C LYS A 107 -37.62 -7.13 -56.13
N MET A 108 -38.53 -7.28 -55.15
CA MET A 108 -39.84 -7.91 -55.32
C MET A 108 -40.95 -6.94 -55.74
N TRP A 109 -40.66 -5.65 -55.83
CA TRP A 109 -41.54 -4.67 -56.47
C TRP A 109 -41.02 -4.39 -57.88
N PRO A 110 -41.65 -4.91 -58.94
CA PRO A 110 -41.46 -4.32 -60.26
C PRO A 110 -42.04 -2.91 -60.22
N ALA A 111 -41.29 -1.94 -60.75
CA ALA A 111 -41.80 -0.61 -61.02
C ALA A 111 -42.99 -0.66 -61.99
#